data_AF-X1AED2-F1
#
_entry.id   AF-X1AED2-F1
#
_cell.length_a   1.000
_cell.length_b   1.000
_cell.length_c   1.000
_cell.angle_alpha   90.00
_cell.angle_beta   90.00
_cell.angle_gamma   90.00
#
_symmetry.space_group_name_H-M   'P 1'
#
loop_
_entity.id
_entity.type
_entity.pdbx_description
1 polymer ?
#
loop_
_entity_poly.entity_id
_entity_poly.type
_entity_poly.pdbx_seq_one_letter_code
_entity_poly.pdbx_strand_id
1 'polypeptide(L)'
;MRKPIISITMGDPAGIGAEIIVKALSNKKIYKRSKPVVIGSKIVMKDALSFIPSSLMLNIIEDISQIKGEFGTINLIDLHNIQLD
;
A
#
# COMPACT_ATOMS: atom_id res chain seq x y z
N MET A 1 -8.79 -15.27 16.35
CA MET A 1 -8.00 -14.05 16.67
C MET A 1 -8.20 -13.02 15.56
N ARG A 2 -8.30 -11.73 15.88
CA ARG A 2 -8.44 -10.65 14.89
C ARG A 2 -7.06 -10.32 14.29
N LYS A 3 -6.95 -10.26 12.96
CA LYS A 3 -5.71 -9.83 12.29
C LYS A 3 -5.39 -8.37 12.68
N PRO A 4 -4.17 -8.04 13.15
CA PRO A 4 -3.80 -6.67 13.47
C PRO A 4 -3.80 -5.80 12.22
N ILE A 5 -4.12 -4.52 12.40
CA ILE A 5 -3.90 -3.49 11.39
C ILE A 5 -2.47 -2.98 11.57
N ILE A 6 -1.68 -3.00 10.49
CA ILE A 6 -0.29 -2.53 10.51
C ILE A 6 -0.19 -1.38 9.54
N SER A 7 0.17 -0.21 10.07
CA SER A 7 0.49 0.95 9.24
C SER A 7 1.92 0.84 8.72
N ILE A 8 2.10 1.14 7.43
CA ILE A 8 3.37 1.12 6.72
C ILE A 8 3.54 2.51 6.12
N THR A 9 4.51 3.27 6.63
CA THR A 9 4.88 4.55 6.04
C THR A 9 5.61 4.31 4.72
N MET A 10 5.21 4.99 3.65
CA MET A 10 5.83 4.86 2.33
C MET A 10 7.31 5.28 2.33
N GLY A 11 7.67 6.26 3.16
CA GLY A 11 9.01 6.84 3.21
C GLY A 11 9.18 7.96 2.17
N ASP A 12 10.42 8.17 1.74
CA ASP A 12 10.77 9.18 0.72
C ASP A 12 10.25 8.77 -0.66
N PRO A 13 9.42 9.61 -1.33
CA PRO A 13 8.95 9.41 -2.70
C PRO A 13 10.04 9.17 -3.75
N ALA A 14 11.24 9.73 -3.56
CA ALA A 14 12.35 9.59 -4.50
C ALA A 14 13.25 8.37 -4.19
N GLY A 15 12.99 7.68 -3.07
CA GLY A 15 13.65 6.43 -2.72
C GLY A 15 12.91 5.20 -3.24
N ILE A 16 13.38 4.01 -2.86
CA ILE A 16 12.81 2.73 -3.32
C ILE A 16 11.65 2.20 -2.44
N GLY A 17 11.13 3.02 -1.53
CA GLY A 17 10.20 2.59 -0.48
C GLY A 17 8.90 2.03 -1.05
N ALA A 18 8.33 2.70 -2.05
CA ALA A 18 7.09 2.28 -2.70
C ALA A 18 7.25 0.92 -3.39
N GLU A 19 8.37 0.68 -4.06
CA GLU A 19 8.69 -0.55 -4.76
C GLU A 19 8.86 -1.73 -3.80
N ILE A 20 9.53 -1.51 -2.67
CA ILE A 20 9.68 -2.51 -1.63
C ILE A 20 8.31 -2.84 -1.00
N ILE A 21 7.44 -1.84 -0.81
CA ILE A 21 6.08 -2.06 -0.33
C ILE A 21 5.29 -2.93 -1.31
N VAL A 22 5.30 -2.61 -2.62
CA VAL A 22 4.61 -3.40 -3.65
C VAL A 22 5.13 -4.84 -3.67
N LYS A 23 6.46 -5.04 -3.64
CA LYS A 23 7.07 -6.38 -3.60
C LYS A 23 6.70 -7.15 -2.34
N ALA A 24 6.75 -6.51 -1.17
CA ALA A 24 6.41 -7.15 0.10
C ALA A 24 4.93 -7.54 0.13
N LEU A 25 4.02 -6.63 -0.24
CA LEU A 25 2.59 -6.87 -0.28
C LEU A 25 2.15 -7.81 -1.42
N SER A 26 3.04 -8.16 -2.35
CA SER A 26 2.81 -9.26 -3.29
C SER A 26 2.87 -10.64 -2.61
N ASN A 27 3.26 -10.72 -1.33
CA ASN A 27 3.27 -11.95 -0.55
C ASN A 27 1.94 -12.16 0.21
N LYS A 28 1.12 -13.11 -0.27
CA LYS A 28 -0.16 -13.52 0.35
C LYS A 28 -0.05 -13.91 1.84
N LYS A 29 1.13 -14.35 2.32
CA LYS A 29 1.33 -14.70 3.75
C LYS A 29 1.19 -13.48 4.67
N ILE A 30 1.48 -12.26 4.19
CA ILE A 30 1.31 -11.02 4.98
C ILE A 30 -0.16 -10.83 5.32
N TYR A 31 -1.05 -10.95 4.34
CA TYR A 31 -2.50 -10.79 4.51
C TYR A 31 -3.15 -11.87 5.39
N LYS A 32 -2.49 -13.02 5.55
CA LYS A 32 -2.91 -14.05 6.53
C LYS A 32 -2.60 -13.61 7.97
N ARG A 33 -1.58 -12.78 8.18
CA ARG A 33 -1.08 -12.36 9.49
C ARG A 33 -1.50 -10.94 9.88
N SER A 34 -1.84 -10.07 8.93
CA SER A 34 -2.20 -8.67 9.19
C SER A 34 -3.19 -8.13 8.16
N LYS A 35 -3.66 -6.91 8.41
CA LYS A 35 -4.33 -6.02 7.46
C LYS A 35 -3.41 -4.82 7.20
N PRO A 36 -2.55 -4.87 6.17
CA PRO A 36 -1.62 -3.78 5.89
C PRO A 36 -2.35 -2.55 5.37
N VAL A 37 -1.92 -1.38 5.84
CA VAL A 37 -2.36 -0.06 5.39
C VAL A 37 -1.12 0.77 5.11
N VAL A 38 -0.99 1.28 3.90
CA VAL A 38 0.09 2.18 3.51
C VAL A 38 -0.36 3.62 3.80
N ILE A 39 0.55 4.45 4.29
CA ILE A 39 0.37 5.90 4.40
C ILE A 39 1.43 6.56 3.54
N GLY A 40 1.02 7.32 2.53
CA GLY A 40 1.94 7.90 1.54
C GLY A 40 1.22 8.61 0.39
N SER A 41 1.92 8.76 -0.73
CA SER A 41 1.36 9.39 -1.94
C SER A 41 0.78 8.32 -2.87
N LYS A 42 -0.48 8.52 -3.28
CA LYS A 42 -1.14 7.69 -4.31
C LYS A 42 -0.42 7.71 -5.64
N ILE A 43 0.13 8.86 -6.04
CA ILE A 43 0.76 8.99 -7.35
C ILE A 43 2.03 8.14 -7.39
N VAL A 44 2.86 8.21 -6.34
CA VAL A 44 4.09 7.41 -6.19
C VAL A 44 3.77 5.90 -6.11
N MET A 45 2.76 5.51 -5.34
CA MET A 45 2.36 4.10 -5.26
C MET A 45 1.81 3.56 -6.59
N LYS A 46 1.12 4.39 -7.39
CA LYS A 46 0.69 4.02 -8.74
C LYS A 46 1.87 3.85 -9.69
N ASP A 47 2.84 4.75 -9.60
CA ASP A 47 4.05 4.68 -10.41
C ASP A 47 4.83 3.38 -10.13
N ALA A 48 5.07 3.07 -8.86
CA ALA A 48 5.69 1.82 -8.44
C ALA A 48 4.93 0.56 -8.91
N LEU A 49 3.60 0.58 -8.89
CA LEU A 49 2.76 -0.51 -9.42
C LEU A 49 2.86 -0.65 -10.95
N SER A 50 3.18 0.42 -11.68
CA SER A 50 3.36 0.38 -13.13
C SER A 50 4.67 -0.31 -13.53
N PHE A 51 5.73 -0.13 -12.73
CA PHE A 51 7.04 -0.73 -12.97
C PHE A 51 7.17 -2.18 -12.48
N ILE A 52 6.38 -2.58 -11.48
CA ILE A 52 6.48 -3.89 -10.84
C ILE A 52 5.30 -4.75 -11.28
N PRO A 53 5.53 -5.82 -12.07
CA PRO A 53 4.49 -6.77 -12.43
C PRO A 53 3.81 -7.32 -11.17
N SER A 54 2.56 -6.93 -10.94
CA SER A 54 1.78 -7.37 -9.80
C SER A 54 0.29 -7.38 -10.13
N SER A 55 -0.48 -8.20 -9.41
CA SER A 55 -1.94 -8.18 -9.45
C SER A 55 -2.56 -7.29 -8.37
N LEU A 56 -1.75 -6.40 -7.77
CA LEU A 56 -2.17 -5.55 -6.66
C LEU A 56 -2.90 -4.31 -7.19
N MET A 57 -4.00 -3.95 -6.54
CA MET A 57 -4.75 -2.73 -6.79
C MET A 57 -4.74 -1.83 -5.56
N LEU A 58 -4.75 -0.51 -5.78
CA LEU A 58 -4.91 0.46 -4.70
C LEU A 58 -6.38 0.61 -4.31
N ASN A 59 -6.65 0.50 -3.02
CA ASN A 59 -7.90 0.89 -2.39
C ASN A 59 -7.63 2.14 -1.54
N ILE A 60 -8.00 3.30 -2.07
CA ILE A 60 -7.83 4.57 -1.35
C ILE A 60 -8.87 4.63 -0.23
N ILE A 61 -8.41 4.88 0.98
CA ILE A 61 -9.25 4.91 2.19
C ILE A 61 -8.99 6.17 2.99
N GLU A 62 -10.04 6.63 3.67
CA GLU A 62 -10.03 7.74 4.62
C GLU A 62 -10.21 7.23 6.07
N ASP A 63 -10.85 6.07 6.23
CA ASP A 63 -11.13 5.46 7.53
C ASP A 63 -10.83 3.95 7.58
N ILE A 64 -10.58 3.44 8.78
CA ILE A 64 -10.28 2.03 9.05
C ILE A 64 -11.42 1.07 8.68
N SER A 65 -12.68 1.53 8.64
CA SER A 65 -13.83 0.72 8.23
C SER A 65 -13.78 0.32 6.75
N GLN A 66 -13.05 1.07 5.92
CA GLN A 66 -12.91 0.83 4.48
C GLN A 66 -11.78 -0.17 4.16
N ILE A 67 -11.05 -0.66 5.16
CA ILE A 67 -9.97 -1.64 4.99
C ILE A 67 -10.54 -2.98 4.55
N LYS A 68 -10.22 -3.40 3.32
CA LYS A 68 -10.56 -4.75 2.82
C LYS A 68 -9.73 -5.84 3.51
N GLY A 69 -8.43 -5.58 3.70
CA GLY A 69 -7.53 -6.50 4.40
C GLY A 69 -7.36 -7.87 3.73
N GLU A 70 -7.51 -7.90 2.39
CA GLU A 70 -7.43 -9.07 1.53
C GLU A 70 -6.27 -8.95 0.52
N PHE A 71 -5.68 -10.09 0.17
CA PHE A 71 -4.61 -10.13 -0.82
C PHE A 71 -5.12 -9.66 -2.19
N GLY A 72 -4.29 -8.96 -2.94
CA GLY A 72 -4.69 -8.30 -4.19
C GLY A 72 -5.04 -6.82 -3.99
N THR A 73 -5.19 -6.36 -2.75
CA THR A 73 -5.50 -4.96 -2.44
C THR A 73 -4.47 -4.35 -1.49
N ILE A 74 -3.91 -3.21 -1.87
CA ILE A 74 -3.15 -2.33 -0.98
C ILE A 74 -4.10 -1.23 -0.50
N ASN A 75 -4.41 -1.20 0.80
CA ASN A 75 -5.15 -0.07 1.37
C ASN A 75 -4.18 1.10 1.53
N LEU A 76 -4.55 2.28 1.06
CA LEU A 76 -3.70 3.47 1.08
C LEU A 76 -4.47 4.66 1.66
N ILE A 77 -3.90 5.29 2.68
CA ILE A 77 -4.27 6.65 3.09
C ILE A 77 -3.38 7.59 2.27
N ASP A 78 -3.99 8.32 1.35
CA ASP A 78 -3.29 9.27 0.49
C ASP A 78 -3.07 10.60 1.23
N LEU A 79 -1.83 11.07 1.25
CA LEU A 79 -1.46 12.33 1.91
C LEU A 79 -1.65 13.56 1.03
N HIS A 80 -1.88 13.38 -0.29
CA HIS A 80 -2.08 14.47 -1.25
C HIS A 80 -0.98 15.53 -1.25
N ASN A 81 0.26 15.15 -0.91
CA ASN A 81 1.37 16.08 -0.68
C ASN A 81 2.49 16.00 -1.73
N ILE A 82 2.33 15.19 -2.78
CA ILE A 82 3.32 15.00 -3.85
C ILE A 82 2.60 15.08 -5.19
N GLN A 83 3.24 15.76 -6.15
CA GLN A 83 2.89 15.78 -7.57
C GLN A 83 4.07 15.17 -8.33
N LEU A 84 3.81 14.38 -9.36
CA LEU A 84 4.82 13.95 -10.31
C LEU A 84 4.63 14.78 -11.58
N ASP A 85 5.71 15.41 -12.03
CA ASP A 85 5.77 16.20 -13.27
C ASP A 85 5.95 15.29 -14.49
#